data_AF-A0A3A9GLA4-F1
#
_entry.id   AF-A0A3A9GLA4-F1
#
_cell.length_a   1.000
_cell.length_b   1.000
_cell.length_c   1.000
_cell.angle_alpha   90.00
_cell.angle_beta   90.00
_cell.angle_gamma   90.00
#
_symmetry.space_group_name_H-M   'P 1'
#
loop_
_entity.id
_entity.type
_entity.pdbx_description
1 polymer ?
#
loop_
_entity_poly.entity_id
_entity_poly.type
_entity_poly.pdbx_seq_one_letter_code
_entity_poly.pdbx_strand_id
1 'polypeptide(L)' 'MYSTQDIANRIKFRLKNQHINTKSMLADLDMGINAISEFSKGKHMSCISLARIADYLDCSVDYLLGRTDNPEINK' A
#
# COMPACT_ATOMS: atom_id res chain seq x y z
N MET A 1 3.27 -17.00 -2.94
CA MET A 1 4.53 -16.34 -2.53
C MET A 1 4.25 -14.85 -2.48
N TYR A 2 4.57 -14.14 -1.40
CA TYR A 2 4.27 -12.70 -1.30
C TYR A 2 5.06 -11.93 -2.37
N SER A 3 4.37 -11.39 -3.36
CA SER A 3 4.97 -10.58 -4.41
C SER A 3 4.80 -9.10 -4.07
N THR A 4 5.89 -8.35 -4.08
CA THR A 4 5.84 -6.90 -3.89
C THR A 4 5.02 -6.24 -5.00
N GLN A 5 4.93 -6.85 -6.18
CA GLN A 5 4.09 -6.40 -7.29
C GLN A 5 2.60 -6.54 -6.96
N ASP A 6 2.17 -7.66 -6.40
CA ASP A 6 0.77 -7.87 -6.02
C ASP A 6 0.34 -6.92 -4.90
N ILE A 7 1.20 -6.71 -3.91
CA ILE A 7 0.96 -5.76 -2.81
C ILE A 7 0.87 -4.33 -3.38
N ALA A 8 1.79 -3.93 -4.27
CA ALA A 8 1.74 -2.64 -4.92
C ALA A 8 0.46 -2.45 -5.75
N ASN A 9 0.00 -3.51 -6.42
CA ASN A 9 -1.25 -3.49 -7.19
C ASN A 9 -2.47 -3.33 -6.28
N ARG A 10 -2.52 -4.02 -5.14
CA ARG A 10 -3.58 -3.85 -4.13
C ARG A 10 -3.64 -2.43 -3.58
N ILE A 11 -2.48 -1.84 -3.24
CA ILE A 11 -2.39 -0.44 -2.81
C ILE A 11 -2.97 0.49 -3.89
N LYS A 12 -2.53 0.34 -5.15
CA LYS A 12 -3.02 1.14 -6.28
C LYS A 12 -4.52 0.95 -6.52
N PHE A 13 -5.03 -0.26 -6.35
CA PHE A 13 -6.45 -0.57 -6.51
C PHE A 13 -7.28 0.13 -5.43
N ARG A 14 -6.86 0.08 -4.17
CA ARG A 14 -7.53 0.76 -3.05
C ARG A 14 -7.51 2.28 -3.21
N LEU A 15 -6.36 2.84 -3.61
CA LEU A 15 -6.22 4.26 -3.96
C LEU A 15 -7.22 4.69 -5.04
N LYS A 16 -7.34 3.92 -6.12
CA LYS A 16 -8.31 4.18 -7.19
C LYS A 16 -9.75 4.16 -6.67
N ASN A 17 -10.09 3.20 -5.83
CA ASN A 17 -11.45 3.09 -5.25
C ASN A 17 -11.78 4.29 -4.35
N GLN A 18 -10.79 4.81 -3.63
CA GLN A 18 -10.93 6.00 -2.78
C GLN A 18 -10.75 7.33 -3.53
N HIS A 19 -10.52 7.30 -4.86
CA HIS A 19 -10.22 8.48 -5.68
C HIS A 19 -8.99 9.28 -5.21
N ILE A 20 -8.04 8.60 -4.58
CA ILE A 20 -6.79 9.19 -4.09
C ILE A 20 -5.68 8.95 -5.11
N ASN A 21 -4.91 9.99 -5.38
CA ASN A 21 -3.73 9.87 -6.22
C ASN A 21 -2.55 9.28 -5.42
N THR A 22 -1.86 8.28 -5.97
CA THR A 22 -0.64 7.71 -5.39
C THR A 22 0.40 8.76 -5.04
N LYS A 23 0.55 9.80 -5.87
CA LYS A 23 1.50 10.89 -5.61
C LYS A 23 1.11 11.72 -4.38
N SER A 24 -0.18 11.97 -4.20
CA SER A 24 -0.70 12.71 -3.04
C SER A 24 -0.48 11.91 -1.75
N MET A 25 -0.86 10.63 -1.74
CA MET A 25 -0.59 9.74 -0.59
C MET A 25 0.91 9.69 -0.27
N LEU A 26 1.78 9.56 -1.27
CA LEU A 26 3.23 9.55 -1.05
C LEU A 26 3.73 10.88 -0.49
N ALA A 27 3.22 12.01 -0.96
CA ALA A 27 3.57 13.33 -0.42
C ALA A 27 3.09 13.50 1.03
N ASP A 28 1.84 13.11 1.33
CA ASP A 28 1.26 13.21 2.68
C ASP A 28 1.99 12.32 3.69
N LEU A 29 2.50 11.17 3.26
CA LEU A 29 3.26 10.23 4.08
C LEU A 29 4.76 10.53 4.15
N ASP A 30 5.22 11.62 3.53
CA ASP A 30 6.64 11.97 3.36
C ASP A 30 7.47 10.82 2.76
N MET A 31 6.90 10.16 1.76
CA MET A 31 7.49 9.04 1.05
C MET A 31 8.01 9.47 -0.32
N GLY A 32 9.10 8.84 -0.77
CA GLY A 32 9.63 9.09 -2.10
C GLY A 32 8.59 8.84 -3.20
N ILE A 33 8.49 9.75 -4.17
CA ILE A 33 7.52 9.70 -5.28
C ILE A 33 7.54 8.39 -6.09
N ASN A 34 8.65 7.65 -6.03
CA ASN A 34 8.86 6.39 -6.73
C ASN A 34 8.67 5.16 -5.83
N ALA A 35 8.37 5.33 -4.53
CA ALA A 35 8.36 4.23 -3.55
C ALA A 35 7.46 3.07 -3.98
N ILE A 36 6.23 3.34 -4.43
CA ILE A 36 5.29 2.30 -4.91
C ILE A 36 5.78 1.65 -6.21
N SER A 37 6.43 2.42 -7.09
CA SER A 37 6.94 1.93 -8.37
C SER A 37 8.15 1.02 -8.16
N GLU A 38 9.09 1.43 -7.31
CA GLU A 38 10.24 0.61 -6.92
C GLU A 38 9.81 -0.65 -6.15
N PHE A 39 8.83 -0.51 -5.25
CA PHE A 39 8.27 -1.65 -4.53
C PHE A 39 7.64 -2.66 -5.50
N SER A 40 6.87 -2.19 -6.49
CA SER A 40 6.34 -3.04 -7.56
C SER A 40 7.41 -3.75 -8.40
N LYS A 41 8.66 -3.28 -8.39
CA LYS A 41 9.80 -3.88 -9.11
C LYS A 41 10.64 -4.83 -8.25
N GLY A 42 10.23 -5.09 -7.01
CA GLY A 42 10.95 -5.99 -6.09
C GLY A 42 11.77 -5.28 -5.02
N LYS A 43 11.78 -3.95 -4.96
CA LYS A 43 12.47 -3.24 -3.87
C LYS A 43 11.74 -3.47 -2.57
N HIS A 44 12.48 -3.70 -1.48
CA HIS A 44 11.88 -3.83 -0.17
C HIS A 44 11.38 -2.48 0.36
N MET A 45 10.19 -2.49 0.95
CA MET A 45 9.61 -1.38 1.69
C MET A 45 9.66 -1.70 3.18
N SER A 46 9.88 -0.69 4.01
CA SER A 46 9.83 -0.85 5.47
C SER A 46 8.42 -1.24 5.91
N CYS A 47 8.32 -2.13 6.90
CA CYS A 47 7.05 -2.48 7.54
C CYS A 47 6.31 -1.24 8.07
N ILE A 48 7.05 -0.22 8.53
CA ILE A 48 6.49 1.04 9.02
C ILE A 48 5.82 1.81 7.88
N SER A 49 6.46 1.88 6.71
CA SER A 49 5.88 2.55 5.54
C SER A 49 4.62 1.83 5.06
N LEU A 50 4.63 0.49 5.09
CA LEU A 50 3.45 -0.31 4.74
C LEU A 50 2.30 -0.09 5.71
N ALA A 51 2.57 -0.04 7.03
CA ALA A 51 1.58 0.27 8.05
C ALA A 51 0.98 1.67 7.85
N ARG A 52 1.81 2.68 7.63
CA ARG A 52 1.34 4.06 7.35
C ARG A 52 0.45 4.14 6.11
N ILE A 53 0.76 3.38 5.06
CA ILE A 53 -0.10 3.29 3.87
C ILE A 53 -1.43 2.62 4.22
N ALA A 54 -1.40 1.55 5.02
CA ALA A 54 -2.60 0.85 5.45
C ALA A 54 -3.52 1.77 6.27
N ASP A 55 -2.95 2.50 7.24
CA ASP A 55 -3.64 3.50 8.06
C ASP A 55 -4.24 4.61 7.18
N TYR A 56 -3.45 5.14 6.23
CA TYR A 56 -3.91 6.19 5.31
C TYR A 56 -5.07 5.72 4.42
N LEU A 57 -5.02 4.46 3.96
CA LEU A 57 -6.04 3.85 3.13
C LEU A 57 -7.20 3.25 3.93
N ASP A 58 -7.20 3.48 5.25
CA ASP A 58 -8.22 3.02 6.16
C ASP A 58 -8.45 1.50 6.02
N CYS A 59 -7.35 0.74 5.97
CA CYS A 59 -7.34 -0.71 5.77
C CYS A 59 -6.24 -1.41 6.55
N SER A 60 -6.34 -2.73 6.67
CA SER A 60 -5.34 -3.56 7.34
C SER A 60 -4.13 -3.86 6.46
N VAL A 61 -2.97 -3.99 7.10
CA VAL A 61 -1.75 -4.48 6.45
C VAL A 61 -1.96 -5.88 5.88
N ASP A 62 -2.77 -6.73 6.54
CA ASP A 62 -3.07 -8.08 6.06
C ASP A 62 -3.84 -8.06 4.73
N TYR A 63 -4.68 -7.05 4.51
CA TYR A 63 -5.37 -6.86 3.24
C TYR A 63 -4.40 -6.49 2.12
N LEU A 64 -3.45 -5.58 2.39
CA LEU A 64 -2.41 -5.20 1.44
C LEU A 64 -1.49 -6.38 1.10
N LEU A 65 -1.15 -7.20 2.09
CA LEU A 65 -0.36 -8.42 1.94
C LEU A 65 -1.12 -9.55 1.22
N GLY A 66 -2.43 -9.41 1.00
CA GLY A 66 -3.26 -10.42 0.36
C GLY A 66 -3.53 -11.64 1.26
N ARG A 67 -3.40 -11.49 2.58
CA ARG A 67 -3.79 -12.53 3.55
C ARG A 67 -5.31 -12.60 3.74
N THR A 68 -5.99 -11.52 3.39
CA THR A 68 -7.44 -11.40 3.46
C THR A 68 -7.96 -10.50 2.35
N ASP A 69 -9.21 -10.72 1.95
CA ASP A 69 -9.97 -9.83 1.06
C ASP A 69 -10.85 -8.85 1.83
N ASN A 70 -10.90 -8.97 3.17
CA ASN A 70 -11.57 -8.00 4.03
C ASN A 70 -10.58 -6.88 4.43
N PRO A 71 -10.79 -5.64 3.96
CA PRO A 71 -9.92 -4.51 4.27
C PRO A 71 -9.95 -4.09 5.74
N GLU A 72 -10.98 -4.45 6.51
CA GLU A 72 -11.17 -4.00 7.89
C GLU A 72 -10.75 -5.03 8.96
N ILE A 73 -10.17 -6.17 8.56
CA ILE A 73 -9.72 -7.18 9.52
C ILE A 73 -8.51 -6.68 10.32
N ASN A 74 -8.59 -6.69 11.66
CA ASN A 74 -7.50 -6.32 12.57
C ASN A 74 -6.97 -4.89 12.34
N LYS A 75 -7.89 -3.94 12.17
CA LYS A 75 -7.60 -2.51 12.12
C LYS A 75 -7.24 -1.97 13.51
#